data_AF-A0A843HRM9-F1
#
_entry.id   AF-A0A843HRM9-F1
#
_cell.length_a   1.000
_cell.length_b   1.000
_cell.length_c   1.000
_cell.angle_alpha   90.00
_cell.angle_beta   90.00
_cell.angle_gamma   90.00
#
_symmetry.space_group_name_H-M   'P 1'
#
loop_
_entity.id
_entity.type
_entity.pdbx_description
1 polymer ?
#
loop_
_entity_poly.entity_id
_entity_poly.type
_entity_poly.pdbx_seq_one_letter_code
_entity_poly.pdbx_strand_id
1 'polypeptide(L)'
;MTKICTSLEQSKKLIELGINMITADMFWANDILVATSYITNNDNETLIPAYKDAIPAWSLSALLGLMPKLYEFENDPDDGGCQPNLCKGWDNNQWHIVYRSSIYITKWYDDPIDAAFEMVCWLKENEKI
;
A
#
# COMPACT_ATOMS: atom_id res chain seq x y z
N MET A 1 10.04 2.76 -16.56
CA MET A 1 10.91 2.30 -15.46
C MET A 1 10.02 1.55 -14.51
N THR A 2 10.29 0.26 -14.27
CA THR A 2 9.42 -0.58 -13.43
C THR A 2 9.51 -0.11 -11.98
N LYS A 3 8.38 0.26 -11.37
CA LYS A 3 8.36 0.65 -9.96
C LYS A 3 8.55 -0.60 -9.09
N ILE A 4 9.39 -0.49 -8.08
CA ILE A 4 9.65 -1.57 -7.11
C ILE A 4 9.04 -1.27 -5.74
N CYS A 5 8.78 0.01 -5.45
CA CYS A 5 8.09 0.50 -4.26
C CYS A 5 7.41 1.85 -4.54
N THR A 6 6.75 2.41 -3.53
CA THR A 6 6.21 3.78 -3.55
C THR A 6 7.29 4.81 -3.85
N SER A 7 6.94 5.83 -4.65
CA SER A 7 7.77 7.02 -4.83
C SER A 7 7.90 7.82 -3.52
N LEU A 8 8.82 8.79 -3.48
CA LEU A 8 8.92 9.72 -2.35
C LEU A 8 7.60 10.46 -2.07
N GLU A 9 6.91 10.89 -3.12
CA GLU A 9 5.62 11.59 -2.99
C GLU A 9 4.52 10.69 -2.45
N GLN A 10 4.40 9.47 -2.99
CA GLN A 10 3.46 8.47 -2.50
C GLN A 10 3.73 8.11 -1.04
N SER A 11 5.01 7.94 -0.68
CA SER A 11 5.42 7.60 0.67
C SER A 11 5.04 8.70 1.68
N LYS A 12 5.30 9.97 1.34
CA LYS A 12 4.88 11.11 2.17
C LYS A 12 3.37 11.16 2.35
N LYS A 13 2.61 10.94 1.27
CA LYS A 13 1.14 10.91 1.32
C LYS A 13 0.62 9.80 2.25
N LEU A 14 1.20 8.59 2.22
CA LEU A 14 0.81 7.50 3.14
C LEU A 14 1.06 7.89 4.60
N ILE A 15 2.19 8.53 4.89
CA ILE A 15 2.52 9.03 6.23
C ILE A 15 1.53 10.11 6.68
N GLU A 16 1.19 11.05 5.79
CA GLU A 16 0.19 12.10 6.06
C GLU A 16 -1.21 11.52 6.34
N LEU A 17 -1.56 10.41 5.67
CA LEU A 17 -2.78 9.64 5.94
C LEU A 17 -2.72 8.79 7.22
N GLY A 18 -1.61 8.84 7.97
CA GLY A 18 -1.45 8.13 9.24
C GLY A 18 -1.16 6.63 9.10
N ILE A 19 -0.68 6.17 7.94
CA ILE A 19 -0.19 4.79 7.81
C ILE A 19 1.03 4.61 8.71
N ASN A 20 0.99 3.57 9.54
CA ASN A 20 2.09 3.28 10.46
C ASN A 20 3.36 2.92 9.68
N MET A 21 4.42 3.68 9.89
CA MET A 21 5.72 3.51 9.23
C MET A 21 6.34 2.12 9.45
N ILE A 22 5.97 1.40 10.52
CA ILE A 22 6.43 0.01 10.82
C ILE A 22 5.92 -1.00 9.78
N THR A 23 4.94 -0.63 8.97
CA THR A 23 4.40 -1.51 7.92
C THR A 23 5.19 -1.45 6.61
N ALA A 24 6.12 -0.49 6.50
CA ALA A 24 7.01 -0.39 5.34
C ALA A 24 8.00 -1.56 5.32
N ASP A 25 8.49 -1.92 4.14
CA ASP A 25 9.50 -2.96 3.97
C ASP A 25 10.75 -2.45 3.23
N MET A 26 10.75 -1.16 2.87
CA MET A 26 11.86 -0.48 2.21
C MET A 26 11.99 0.95 2.74
N PHE A 27 13.11 1.61 2.44
CA PHE A 27 13.34 3.02 2.79
C PHE A 27 14.10 3.77 1.69
N TRP A 28 13.73 5.02 1.47
CA TRP A 28 14.52 5.99 0.71
C TRP A 28 15.53 6.67 1.64
N ALA A 29 16.82 6.56 1.35
CA ALA A 29 17.89 7.26 2.07
C ALA A 29 18.83 7.93 1.06
N ASN A 30 18.87 9.27 1.04
CA ASN A 30 19.69 10.06 0.11
C ASN A 30 19.52 9.63 -1.36
N ASP A 31 18.27 9.49 -1.82
CA ASP A 31 17.88 9.01 -3.16
C ASP A 31 18.29 7.57 -3.50
N ILE A 32 18.80 6.81 -2.51
CA ILE A 32 19.10 5.39 -2.63
C ILE A 32 17.99 4.59 -1.94
N LEU A 33 17.47 3.58 -2.63
CA LEU A 33 16.50 2.65 -2.06
C LEU A 33 17.22 1.52 -1.33
N VAL A 34 16.86 1.30 -0.07
CA VAL A 34 17.45 0.26 0.79
C VAL A 34 16.35 -0.67 1.29
N ALA A 35 16.50 -1.97 1.02
CA ALA A 35 15.70 -3.03 1.65
C ALA A 35 16.49 -3.52 2.88
N THR A 36 16.12 -3.07 4.07
CA THR A 36 16.80 -3.48 5.31
C THR A 36 15.79 -3.98 6.34
N SER A 37 16.22 -4.96 7.13
CA SER A 37 15.53 -5.40 8.34
C SER A 37 15.65 -4.35 9.44
N TYR A 38 14.61 -4.28 10.28
CA TYR A 38 14.55 -3.41 11.45
C TYR A 38 15.70 -3.71 12.42
N ILE A 39 16.46 -2.68 12.83
CA ILE A 39 17.33 -2.80 14.00
C ILE A 39 16.45 -2.46 15.21
N THR A 40 15.98 -3.47 15.93
CA THR A 40 15.34 -3.27 17.23
C THR A 40 16.43 -2.87 18.22
N ASN A 41 16.39 -1.63 18.72
CA ASN A 41 17.14 -1.30 19.91
C ASN A 41 16.50 -2.05 21.08
N ASN A 42 17.32 -2.76 21.86
CA ASN A 42 16.91 -3.71 22.90
C ASN A 42 15.96 -3.16 23.99
N ASP A 43 15.67 -1.86 24.00
CA ASP A 43 14.96 -1.21 25.11
C ASP A 43 13.64 -0.54 24.76
N ASN A 44 13.25 -0.35 23.48
CA ASN A 44 11.93 0.17 23.10
C ASN A 44 11.70 0.04 21.60
N GLU A 45 10.44 -0.21 21.20
CA GLU A 45 9.88 -0.32 19.84
C GLU A 45 10.01 0.95 18.98
N THR A 46 11.15 1.64 19.04
CA THR A 46 11.41 2.83 18.26
C THR A 46 12.07 2.42 16.96
N LEU A 47 11.37 2.65 15.85
CA LEU A 47 11.96 2.62 14.52
C LEU A 47 13.11 3.63 14.47
N ILE A 48 14.34 3.17 14.47
CA ILE A 48 15.47 4.00 14.08
C ILE A 48 15.79 3.61 12.65
N PRO A 49 15.35 4.38 11.64
CA PRO A 49 15.91 4.18 10.31
C PRO A 49 17.43 4.24 10.43
N ALA A 50 18.15 3.30 9.81
CA ALA A 50 19.62 3.26 9.84
C ALA A 50 20.25 4.59 9.38
N TYR A 51 19.46 5.43 8.71
CA TYR A 51 19.77 6.79 8.32
C TYR A 51 18.77 7.75 8.96
N LYS A 52 19.30 8.81 9.60
CA LYS A 52 18.56 9.84 10.34
C LYS A 52 17.42 10.51 9.57
N ASP A 53 17.44 10.42 8.24
CA ASP A 53 16.50 11.07 7.32
C ASP A 53 15.82 10.08 6.37
N ALA A 54 15.81 8.78 6.69
CA ALA A 54 15.18 7.80 5.80
C ALA A 54 13.66 7.96 5.77
N ILE A 55 13.09 7.92 4.56
CA ILE A 55 11.64 7.95 4.36
C ILE A 55 11.17 6.52 4.09
N PRO A 56 10.22 5.97 4.87
CA PRO A 56 9.69 4.62 4.64
C PRO A 56 9.05 4.52 3.26
N ALA A 57 9.20 3.36 2.63
CA ALA A 57 8.65 3.05 1.33
C ALA A 57 8.03 1.65 1.36
N TRP A 58 6.96 1.46 0.61
CA TRP A 58 6.20 0.21 0.58
C TRP A 58 6.35 -0.45 -0.78
N SER A 59 6.80 -1.70 -0.79
CA SER A 59 6.69 -2.56 -1.97
C SER A 59 5.22 -2.87 -2.28
N LEU A 60 4.98 -3.47 -3.45
CA LEU A 60 3.64 -3.96 -3.81
C LEU A 60 3.08 -4.91 -2.74
N SER A 61 3.88 -5.83 -2.21
CA SER A 61 3.43 -6.76 -1.18
C SER A 61 3.07 -6.06 0.13
N ALA A 62 3.83 -5.05 0.54
CA ALA A 62 3.53 -4.30 1.75
C ALA A 62 2.22 -3.49 1.60
N LEU A 63 1.99 -2.87 0.44
CA LEU A 63 0.73 -2.19 0.13
C LEU A 63 -0.47 -3.14 0.16
N LEU A 64 -0.36 -4.31 -0.48
CA LEU A 64 -1.41 -5.34 -0.42
C LEU A 64 -1.64 -5.87 1.00
N GLY A 65 -0.59 -5.89 1.84
CA GLY A 65 -0.68 -6.30 3.24
C GLY A 65 -1.41 -5.30 4.15
N LEU A 66 -1.50 -4.02 3.74
CA LEU A 66 -2.26 -2.99 4.45
C LEU A 66 -3.77 -3.11 4.23
N MET A 67 -4.18 -3.80 3.18
CA MET A 67 -5.58 -3.92 2.77
C MET A 67 -6.31 -4.96 3.62
N PRO A 68 -7.59 -4.73 3.99
CA PRO A 68 -8.40 -5.73 4.67
C PRO A 68 -8.46 -7.03 3.87
N LYS A 69 -8.24 -8.17 4.52
CA LYS A 69 -8.36 -9.48 3.86
C LYS A 69 -9.78 -9.78 3.43
N LEU A 70 -10.75 -9.29 4.19
CA LEU A 70 -12.17 -9.40 3.92
C LEU A 70 -12.77 -8.01 4.14
N TYR A 71 -13.49 -7.54 3.13
CA TYR A 71 -14.26 -6.32 3.24
C TYR A 71 -15.73 -6.64 3.01
N GLU A 72 -16.53 -6.41 4.04
CA GLU A 72 -17.98 -6.56 4.00
C GLU A 72 -18.63 -5.24 3.58
N PHE A 73 -19.45 -5.28 2.55
CA PHE A 73 -20.16 -4.11 2.07
C PHE A 73 -21.44 -3.91 2.88
N GLU A 74 -21.58 -2.74 3.49
CA GLU A 74 -22.75 -2.37 4.31
C GLU A 74 -24.10 -2.55 3.58
N ASN A 75 -24.09 -2.53 2.24
CA ASN A 75 -25.28 -2.66 1.41
C ASN A 75 -25.53 -4.07 0.84
N ASP A 76 -24.70 -5.07 1.16
CA ASP A 76 -24.88 -6.46 0.70
C ASP A 76 -24.43 -7.48 1.77
N PRO A 77 -25.26 -7.69 2.82
CA PRO A 77 -24.91 -8.55 3.95
C PRO A 77 -24.86 -10.04 3.62
N ASP A 78 -25.36 -10.47 2.45
CA ASP A 78 -25.39 -11.87 2.04
C ASP A 78 -24.10 -12.32 1.30
N ASP A 79 -23.19 -11.40 0.98
CA ASP A 79 -22.03 -11.64 0.10
C ASP A 79 -20.77 -12.16 0.84
N GLY A 80 -20.83 -12.34 2.17
CA GLY A 80 -19.78 -13.01 2.95
C GLY A 80 -18.41 -12.31 2.99
N GLY A 81 -18.35 -11.05 2.54
CA GLY A 81 -17.12 -10.26 2.41
C GLY A 81 -16.24 -10.73 1.25
N CYS A 82 -15.57 -9.78 0.60
CA CYS A 82 -14.69 -10.10 -0.52
C CYS A 82 -13.22 -9.79 -0.21
N GLN A 83 -12.31 -10.50 -0.87
CA GLN A 83 -10.87 -10.28 -0.76
C GLN A 83 -10.37 -9.31 -1.84
N PRO A 84 -9.34 -8.50 -1.56
CA PRO A 84 -8.75 -7.63 -2.56
C PRO A 84 -8.00 -8.47 -3.60
N ASN A 85 -8.32 -8.26 -4.87
CA ASN A 85 -7.63 -8.87 -6.00
C ASN A 85 -6.92 -7.79 -6.81
N LEU A 86 -5.62 -7.97 -7.03
CA LEU A 86 -4.87 -7.22 -8.03
C LEU A 86 -5.14 -7.83 -9.40
N CYS A 87 -5.85 -7.09 -10.23
CA CYS A 87 -6.30 -7.56 -11.53
C CYS A 87 -5.64 -6.75 -12.65
N LYS A 88 -5.47 -7.42 -13.79
CA LYS A 88 -4.97 -6.83 -15.02
C LYS A 88 -6.06 -6.87 -16.07
N GLY A 89 -6.36 -5.72 -16.67
CA GLY A 89 -7.40 -5.62 -17.70
C GLY A 89 -7.03 -6.45 -18.92
N TRP A 90 -8.04 -7.10 -19.52
CA TRP A 90 -7.87 -7.94 -20.71
C TRP A 90 -7.30 -7.18 -21.90
N ASP A 91 -7.62 -5.89 -22.02
CA ASP A 91 -7.43 -5.14 -23.27
C ASP A 91 -6.28 -4.13 -23.18
N ASN A 92 -5.99 -3.60 -21.99
CA ASN A 92 -5.17 -2.39 -21.82
C ASN A 92 -3.87 -2.56 -21.04
N ASN A 93 -3.50 -3.79 -20.66
CA ASN A 93 -2.28 -4.04 -19.87
C ASN A 93 -2.20 -3.28 -18.52
N GLN A 94 -3.31 -2.63 -18.12
CA GLN A 94 -3.44 -1.78 -16.94
C GLN A 94 -3.91 -2.57 -15.73
N TRP A 95 -3.52 -2.08 -14.55
CA TRP A 95 -3.70 -2.67 -13.24
C TRP A 95 -4.78 -1.93 -12.45
N HIS A 96 -5.48 -2.68 -11.61
CA HIS A 96 -6.48 -2.18 -10.67
C HIS A 96 -6.62 -3.13 -9.48
N ILE A 97 -7.09 -2.64 -8.34
CA ILE A 97 -7.50 -3.46 -7.19
C ILE A 97 -9.03 -3.54 -7.15
N VAL A 98 -9.58 -4.73 -6.98
CA VAL A 98 -11.02 -4.94 -6.79
C VAL A 98 -11.28 -5.83 -5.58
N TYR A 99 -12.19 -5.41 -4.73
CA TYR A 99 -12.79 -6.28 -3.73
C TYR A 99 -13.90 -7.12 -4.37
N ARG A 100 -14.69 -6.58 -5.29
CA ARG A 100 -15.76 -7.29 -6.00
C ARG A 100 -15.70 -6.99 -7.49
N SER A 101 -16.10 -7.96 -8.32
CA SER A 101 -15.81 -8.03 -9.77
C SER A 101 -16.25 -6.84 -10.63
N SER A 102 -16.94 -5.83 -10.08
CA SER A 102 -17.44 -4.69 -10.87
C SER A 102 -17.69 -3.40 -10.11
N ILE A 103 -17.62 -3.34 -8.77
CA ILE A 103 -18.27 -2.24 -8.02
C ILE A 103 -17.30 -1.16 -7.50
N TYR A 104 -15.99 -1.44 -7.46
CA TYR A 104 -14.99 -0.50 -6.91
C TYR A 104 -13.70 -0.41 -7.74
N ILE A 105 -13.79 -0.57 -9.06
CA ILE A 105 -12.69 -0.14 -9.92
C ILE A 105 -12.66 1.39 -9.82
N THR A 106 -11.85 1.93 -8.91
CA THR A 106 -11.75 3.38 -8.72
C THR A 106 -11.14 4.00 -9.96
N LYS A 107 -10.05 3.43 -10.47
CA LYS A 107 -9.35 3.79 -11.71
C LYS A 107 -8.46 2.65 -12.18
N TRP A 108 -7.99 2.77 -13.42
CA TRP A 108 -6.99 1.92 -14.05
C TRP A 108 -5.63 2.62 -14.04
N TYR A 109 -4.57 1.87 -13.79
CA TYR A 109 -3.21 2.40 -13.67
C TYR A 109 -2.23 1.60 -14.51
N ASP A 110 -1.18 2.24 -15.02
CA ASP A 110 -0.18 1.56 -15.84
C ASP A 110 0.77 0.69 -14.99
N ASP A 111 0.86 0.95 -13.68
CA ASP A 111 1.73 0.26 -12.74
C ASP A 111 0.93 -0.32 -11.55
N PRO A 112 1.21 -1.57 -11.12
CA PRO A 112 0.48 -2.20 -10.02
C PRO A 112 0.71 -1.52 -8.66
N ILE A 113 1.85 -0.86 -8.46
CA ILE A 113 2.12 -0.11 -7.22
C ILE A 113 1.21 1.11 -7.14
N ASP A 114 0.96 1.79 -8.26
CA ASP A 114 0.04 2.92 -8.30
C ASP A 114 -1.39 2.49 -8.00
N ALA A 115 -1.84 1.37 -8.59
CA ALA A 115 -3.15 0.78 -8.30
C ALA A 115 -3.30 0.40 -6.82
N ALA A 116 -2.27 -0.22 -6.23
CA ALA A 116 -2.29 -0.60 -4.81
C ALA A 116 -2.24 0.62 -3.88
N PHE A 117 -1.39 1.60 -4.18
CA PHE A 117 -1.27 2.85 -3.43
C PHE A 117 -2.60 3.60 -3.38
N GLU A 118 -3.28 3.76 -4.51
CA GLU A 118 -4.54 4.51 -4.59
C GLU A 118 -5.67 3.81 -3.83
N MET A 119 -5.69 2.47 -3.85
CA MET A 119 -6.65 1.71 -3.04
C MET A 119 -6.38 1.87 -1.54
N VAL A 120 -5.11 1.81 -1.10
CA VAL A 120 -4.76 2.06 0.31
C VAL A 120 -5.17 3.47 0.74
N CYS A 121 -4.89 4.49 -0.10
CA CYS A 121 -5.31 5.86 0.16
C CYS A 121 -6.84 5.95 0.30
N TRP A 122 -7.58 5.37 -0.63
CA TRP A 122 -9.05 5.36 -0.57
C TRP A 122 -9.57 4.68 0.70
N LEU A 123 -9.03 3.52 1.06
CA LEU A 123 -9.42 2.80 2.28
C LEU A 123 -9.14 3.66 3.53
N LYS A 124 -8.01 4.35 3.60
CA LYS A 124 -7.69 5.27 4.70
C LYS A 124 -8.60 6.47 4.77
N GLU A 125 -8.84 7.13 3.63
CA GLU A 125 -9.69 8.32 3.55
C GLU A 125 -11.16 8.03 3.88
N ASN A 126 -11.59 6.77 3.76
CA ASN A 126 -12.93 6.30 4.14
C ASN A 126 -12.95 5.55 5.49
N GLU A 127 -11.87 5.66 6.29
CA GLU A 127 -11.74 5.06 7.63
C GLU A 127 -11.99 3.54 7.66
N LYS A 128 -11.58 2.85 6.58
CA LYS A 128 -11.73 1.40 6.42
C LYS A 128 -10.50 0.60 6.84
N ILE A 129 -9.37 1.28 7.13
CA ILE A 129 -8.14 0.75 7.74
C ILE A 129 -7.46 1.78 8.61
#